data_AF-A0A6B2DRD6-F1
#
_entry.id   AF-A0A6B2DRD6-F1
#
_cell.length_a   1.000
_cell.length_b   1.000
_cell.length_c   1.000
_cell.angle_alpha   90.00
_cell.angle_beta   90.00
_cell.angle_gamma   90.00
#
_symmetry.space_group_name_H-M   'P 1'
#
loop_
_entity.id
_entity.type
_entity.pdbx_description
1 polymer ?
#
loop_
_entity_poly.entity_id
_entity_poly.type
_entity_poly.pdbx_seq_one_letter_code
_entity_poly.pdbx_strand_id
1 'polypeptide(L)'
;EIEHLVHLMRRAVAETARARFAGLDLRPLADAVEEGHLVATGERVPATDVLAALPELPVLHEVAQRAGVQPDEPAGRIAAAVELALESLFLARRLAKDSDDTTTVYGR
;
A
#
# COMPACT_ATOMS: atom_id res chain seq x y z
N GLU A 1 -24.83 10.10 -5.33
CA GLU A 1 -24.06 10.84 -4.30
C GLU A 1 -22.88 10.03 -3.78
N ILE A 2 -23.10 8.82 -3.23
CA ILE A 2 -22.02 7.93 -2.74
C ILE A 2 -20.96 7.65 -3.81
N GLU A 3 -21.34 7.38 -5.06
CA GLU A 3 -20.39 7.14 -6.16
C GLU A 3 -19.43 8.32 -6.39
N HIS A 4 -19.91 9.55 -6.24
CA HIS A 4 -19.06 10.75 -6.36
C HIS A 4 -18.07 10.84 -5.20
N LEU A 5 -18.52 10.55 -3.96
CA LEU A 5 -17.64 10.55 -2.80
C LEU A 5 -16.57 9.45 -2.91
N VAL A 6 -16.95 8.25 -3.36
CA VAL A 6 -15.99 7.15 -3.61
C VAL A 6 -14.97 7.55 -4.67
N HIS A 7 -15.43 8.17 -5.76
CA HIS A 7 -14.52 8.66 -6.80
C HIS A 7 -13.55 9.72 -6.27
N LEU A 8 -14.04 10.70 -5.53
CA LEU A 8 -13.22 11.76 -4.93
C LEU A 8 -12.24 11.20 -3.90
N MET A 9 -12.65 10.25 -3.07
CA MET A 9 -11.79 9.56 -2.12
C MET A 9 -10.62 8.86 -2.84
N ARG A 10 -10.93 8.02 -3.85
CA ARG A 10 -9.91 7.34 -4.65
C ARG A 10 -8.95 8.33 -5.30
N ARG A 11 -9.48 9.45 -5.81
CA ARG A 11 -8.65 10.52 -6.38
C ARG A 11 -7.73 11.15 -5.35
N ALA A 12 -8.25 11.50 -4.17
CA ALA A 12 -7.46 12.10 -3.09
C ALA A 12 -6.32 11.16 -2.62
N VAL A 13 -6.60 9.85 -2.52
CA VAL A 13 -5.58 8.84 -2.20
C VAL A 13 -4.52 8.76 -3.30
N ALA A 14 -4.93 8.67 -4.58
CA ALA A 14 -4.01 8.64 -5.71
C ALA A 14 -3.13 9.89 -5.78
N GLU A 15 -3.70 11.08 -5.59
CA GLU A 15 -2.97 12.35 -5.57
C GLU A 15 -2.00 12.43 -4.39
N THR A 16 -2.41 11.94 -3.22
CA THR A 16 -1.54 11.85 -2.03
C THR A 16 -0.36 10.92 -2.28
N ALA A 17 -0.62 9.70 -2.77
CA ALA A 17 0.42 8.74 -3.10
C ALA A 17 1.36 9.27 -4.18
N ARG A 18 0.83 9.93 -5.22
CA ARG A 18 1.63 10.56 -6.27
C ARG A 18 2.55 11.65 -5.71
N ALA A 19 2.04 12.50 -4.81
CA ALA A 19 2.84 13.55 -4.19
C ALA A 19 4.01 13.00 -3.36
N ARG A 20 3.88 11.81 -2.76
CA ARG A 20 4.94 11.17 -1.97
C ARG A 20 5.89 10.31 -2.80
N PHE A 21 5.33 9.47 -3.67
CA PHE A 21 6.04 8.38 -4.32
C PHE A 21 6.41 8.63 -5.78
N ALA A 22 6.15 9.84 -6.32
CA ALA A 22 6.60 10.19 -7.67
C ALA A 22 8.11 9.93 -7.84
N GLY A 23 8.46 9.28 -8.95
CA GLY A 23 9.84 8.93 -9.29
C GLY A 23 10.38 7.68 -8.58
N LEU A 24 9.63 7.06 -7.65
CA LEU A 24 10.00 5.73 -7.14
C LEU A 24 9.59 4.64 -8.13
N ASP A 25 10.43 3.62 -8.25
CA ASP A 25 10.08 2.41 -8.99
C ASP A 25 9.36 1.41 -8.10
N LEU A 26 8.02 1.44 -8.13
CA LEU A 26 7.18 0.50 -7.39
C LEU A 26 6.95 -0.84 -8.11
N ARG A 27 7.64 -1.13 -9.23
CA ARG A 27 7.55 -2.44 -9.91
C ARG A 27 7.91 -3.62 -9.01
N PRO A 28 9.02 -3.62 -8.26
CA PRO A 28 9.36 -4.77 -7.42
C PRO A 28 8.29 -5.12 -6.39
N LEU A 29 7.57 -4.10 -5.88
CA LEU A 29 6.45 -4.31 -4.96
C LEU A 29 5.24 -4.95 -5.67
N ALA A 30 4.91 -4.47 -6.88
CA ALA A 30 3.83 -5.06 -7.65
C ALA A 30 4.14 -6.52 -8.02
N ASP A 31 5.36 -6.77 -8.52
CA ASP A 31 5.82 -8.08 -8.97
C ASP A 31 5.77 -9.09 -7.81
N ALA A 32 6.24 -8.72 -6.61
CA ALA A 32 6.18 -9.59 -5.43
C ALA A 32 4.75 -10.01 -5.09
N VAL A 33 3.79 -9.08 -5.14
CA VAL A 33 2.38 -9.35 -4.85
C VAL A 33 1.76 -10.25 -5.94
N GLU A 34 2.08 -10.01 -7.22
CA GLU A 34 1.64 -10.87 -8.34
C GLU A 34 2.23 -12.29 -8.26
N GLU A 35 3.43 -12.44 -7.68
CA GLU A 35 4.08 -13.73 -7.40
C GLU A 35 3.46 -14.47 -6.19
N GLY A 36 2.40 -13.94 -5.59
CA GLY A 36 1.62 -14.62 -4.54
C GLY A 36 1.89 -14.12 -3.12
N HIS A 37 2.65 -13.04 -2.95
CA HIS A 37 2.83 -12.37 -1.66
C HIS A 37 1.60 -11.50 -1.34
N LEU A 38 0.48 -12.15 -1.05
CA LEU A 38 -0.79 -11.48 -0.75
C LEU A 38 -0.67 -10.67 0.54
N VAL A 39 -1.04 -9.40 0.48
CA VAL A 39 -0.97 -8.49 1.65
C VAL A 39 -2.37 -8.20 2.16
N ALA A 40 -2.68 -8.69 3.35
CA ALA A 40 -3.91 -8.34 4.06
C ALA A 40 -3.68 -7.08 4.91
N THR A 41 -4.64 -6.15 4.90
CA THR A 41 -4.68 -4.96 5.76
C THR A 41 -6.09 -4.79 6.34
N GLY A 42 -6.22 -4.07 7.44
CA GLY A 42 -7.50 -3.86 8.11
C GLY A 42 -7.35 -3.57 9.60
N GLU A 43 -8.45 -3.24 10.26
CA GLU A 43 -8.46 -2.82 11.68
C GLU A 43 -7.84 -3.86 12.62
N ARG A 44 -8.04 -5.15 12.32
CA ARG A 44 -7.57 -6.28 13.15
C ARG A 44 -6.32 -6.95 12.61
N VAL A 45 -5.68 -6.37 11.58
CA VAL A 45 -4.46 -6.93 10.99
C VAL A 45 -3.24 -6.27 11.65
N PRO A 46 -2.39 -7.04 12.35
CA PRO A 46 -1.17 -6.50 12.94
C PRO A 46 -0.23 -5.92 11.87
N ALA A 47 0.37 -4.77 12.14
CA ALA A 47 1.33 -4.15 11.22
C ALA A 47 2.52 -5.06 10.89
N THR A 48 2.93 -5.91 11.83
CA THR A 48 3.98 -6.90 11.60
C THR A 48 3.60 -7.92 10.54
N ASP A 49 2.32 -8.30 10.49
CA ASP A 49 1.84 -9.31 9.54
C ASP A 49 1.73 -8.71 8.13
N VAL A 50 1.35 -7.42 8.03
CA VAL A 50 1.39 -6.66 6.77
C VAL A 50 2.80 -6.66 6.18
N LEU A 51 3.80 -6.37 7.01
CA LEU A 51 5.20 -6.27 6.56
C LEU A 51 5.81 -7.64 6.28
N ALA A 52 5.48 -8.66 7.09
CA ALA A 52 5.98 -10.02 6.92
C ALA A 52 5.38 -10.74 5.70
N ALA A 53 4.25 -10.24 5.15
CA ALA A 53 3.66 -10.77 3.92
C ALA A 53 4.53 -10.52 2.69
N LEU A 54 5.38 -9.49 2.71
CA LEU A 54 6.24 -9.11 1.61
C LEU A 54 7.68 -9.63 1.81
N PRO A 55 8.40 -9.95 0.73
CA PRO A 55 9.82 -10.24 0.84
C PRO A 55 10.60 -8.95 1.18
N GLU A 56 11.86 -9.09 1.57
CA GLU A 56 12.73 -7.93 1.74
C GLU A 56 12.95 -7.23 0.39
N LEU A 57 12.35 -6.05 0.23
CA LEU A 57 12.46 -5.24 -0.97
C LEU A 57 13.07 -3.88 -0.62
N PRO A 58 14.18 -3.46 -1.25
CA PRO A 58 14.80 -2.15 -1.00
C PRO A 58 13.82 -0.97 -1.15
N VAL A 59 12.87 -1.08 -2.08
CA VAL A 59 11.85 -0.05 -2.32
C VAL A 59 10.97 0.24 -1.10
N LEU A 60 10.79 -0.71 -0.17
CA LEU A 60 9.98 -0.48 1.03
C LEU A 60 10.62 0.55 1.96
N HIS A 61 11.96 0.58 2.02
CA HIS A 61 12.68 1.62 2.76
C HIS A 61 12.49 3.00 2.12
N GLU A 62 12.56 3.08 0.80
CA GLU A 62 12.32 4.32 0.06
C GLU A 62 10.87 4.81 0.21
N VAL A 63 9.89 3.89 0.20
CA VAL A 63 8.47 4.18 0.46
C VAL A 63 8.28 4.76 1.85
N ALA A 64 8.84 4.11 2.89
CA ALA A 64 8.78 4.60 4.26
C ALA A 64 9.40 6.01 4.37
N GLN A 65 10.60 6.20 3.84
CA GLN A 65 11.29 7.49 3.86
C GLN A 65 10.48 8.59 3.17
N ARG A 66 9.91 8.32 1.99
CA ARG A 66 9.07 9.28 1.24
C ARG A 66 7.74 9.57 1.91
N ALA A 67 7.21 8.63 2.68
CA ALA A 67 6.06 8.85 3.55
C ALA A 67 6.42 9.70 4.79
N GLY A 68 7.71 9.97 5.04
CA GLY A 68 8.19 10.68 6.21
C GLY A 68 8.33 9.78 7.45
N VAL A 69 8.46 8.48 7.24
CA VAL A 69 8.63 7.49 8.30
C VAL A 69 10.12 7.25 8.54
N GLN A 70 10.56 7.43 9.79
CA GLN A 70 11.96 7.19 10.18
C GLN A 70 12.18 5.72 10.58
N PRO A 71 13.41 5.19 10.52
CA PRO A 71 13.70 3.79 10.82
C PRO A 71 13.37 3.36 12.25
N ASP A 72 13.35 4.30 13.19
CA ASP A 72 13.04 4.10 14.61
C ASP A 72 11.56 4.27 14.95
N GLU A 73 10.72 4.63 13.97
CA GLU A 73 9.29 4.75 14.16
C GLU A 73 8.59 3.37 14.23
N PRO A 74 7.40 3.28 14.86
CA PRO A 74 6.68 2.02 15.00
C PRO A 74 6.35 1.35 13.67
N ALA A 75 6.38 0.01 13.64
CA ALA A 75 6.07 -0.81 12.46
C ALA A 75 4.73 -0.44 11.79
N GLY A 76 3.74 0.03 12.56
CA GLY A 76 2.47 0.52 12.03
C GLY A 76 2.60 1.69 11.05
N ARG A 77 3.56 2.60 11.25
CA ARG A 77 3.79 3.71 10.32
C ARG A 77 4.42 3.22 9.01
N ILE A 78 5.32 2.25 9.10
CA ILE A 78 5.92 1.60 7.92
C ILE A 78 4.83 0.85 7.15
N ALA A 79 4.03 0.02 7.84
CA ALA A 79 2.93 -0.72 7.23
C ALA A 79 1.92 0.20 6.53
N ALA A 80 1.55 1.33 7.14
CA ALA A 80 0.67 2.32 6.52
C ALA A 80 1.28 2.98 5.27
N ALA A 81 2.59 3.23 5.26
CA ALA A 81 3.29 3.74 4.08
C ALA A 81 3.28 2.71 2.94
N VAL A 82 3.52 1.43 3.27
CA VAL A 82 3.46 0.31 2.33
C VAL A 82 2.05 0.12 1.78
N GLU A 83 1.03 0.16 2.63
CA GLU A 83 -0.37 0.08 2.21
C GLU A 83 -0.75 1.22 1.25
N LEU A 84 -0.31 2.46 1.51
CA LEU A 84 -0.55 3.56 0.58
C LEU A 84 0.13 3.32 -0.78
N ALA A 85 1.31 2.71 -0.80
CA ALA A 85 1.99 2.34 -2.03
C ALA A 85 1.22 1.24 -2.80
N LEU A 86 0.72 0.22 -2.11
CA LEU A 86 -0.12 -0.84 -2.68
C LEU A 86 -1.44 -0.27 -3.23
N GLU A 87 -2.11 0.61 -2.49
CA GLU A 87 -3.33 1.26 -2.96
C GLU A 87 -3.05 2.12 -4.21
N SER A 88 -1.89 2.78 -4.27
CA SER A 88 -1.50 3.54 -5.46
C SER A 88 -1.33 2.65 -6.71
N LEU A 89 -0.78 1.45 -6.54
CA LEU A 89 -0.63 0.45 -7.60
C LEU A 89 -1.99 -0.09 -8.05
N PHE A 90 -2.88 -0.40 -7.09
CA PHE A 90 -4.26 -0.79 -7.40
C PHE A 90 -5.01 0.29 -8.18
N LEU A 91 -4.95 1.56 -7.74
CA LEU A 91 -5.60 2.68 -8.43
C LEU A 91 -5.00 2.95 -9.81
N ALA A 92 -3.72 2.62 -10.02
CA ALA A 92 -3.05 2.61 -11.31
C ALA A 92 -3.33 1.35 -12.16
N ARG A 93 -4.18 0.44 -11.69
CA ARG A 93 -4.53 -0.85 -12.31
C ARG A 93 -3.33 -1.78 -12.54
N ARG A 94 -2.37 -1.73 -11.61
CA ARG A 94 -1.16 -2.57 -11.60
C ARG A 94 -1.21 -3.70 -10.58
N LEU A 95 -2.23 -3.74 -9.74
CA LEU A 95 -2.46 -4.80 -8.77
C LEU A 95 -3.96 -5.08 -8.67
N ALA A 96 -4.28 -6.33 -8.40
CA ALA A 96 -5.62 -6.74 -7.99
C ALA A 96 -5.84 -6.40 -6.50
N LYS A 97 -7.09 -6.19 -6.13
CA LYS A 97 -7.49 -5.90 -4.75
C LYS A 97 -8.89 -6.44 -4.52
N ASP A 98 -9.02 -7.21 -3.44
CA ASP A 98 -10.29 -7.66 -2.91
C ASP A 98 -10.51 -7.01 -1.54
N SER A 99 -11.71 -6.50 -1.28
CA SER A 99 -12.03 -5.79 -0.04
C SER A 99 -13.41 -6.18 0.46
N ASP A 100 -13.48 -6.51 1.75
CA ASP A 100 -14.72 -6.59 2.50
C ASP A 100 -14.84 -5.42 3.50
N ASP A 101 -15.84 -5.46 4.39
CA ASP A 101 -16.12 -4.39 5.35
C ASP A 101 -15.00 -4.14 6.37
N THR A 102 -14.08 -5.11 6.57
CA THR A 102 -13.08 -5.07 7.64
C THR A 102 -11.64 -5.29 7.16
N THR A 103 -11.47 -5.93 6.01
CA THR A 103 -10.19 -6.41 5.51
C THR A 103 -10.06 -6.10 4.03
N THR A 104 -8.87 -5.69 3.62
CA THR A 104 -8.46 -5.56 2.23
C THR A 104 -7.30 -6.51 1.96
N VAL A 105 -7.30 -7.16 0.80
CA VAL A 105 -6.24 -8.06 0.36
C VAL A 105 -5.75 -7.61 -1.01
N TYR A 106 -4.46 -7.25 -1.10
CA TYR A 106 -3.80 -6.93 -2.36
C TYR A 106 -3.23 -8.20 -3.01
N GLY A 107 -3.38 -8.32 -4.33
CA GLY A 107 -2.96 -9.49 -5.12
C GLY A 107 -4.04 -10.54 -5.37
N ARG A 108 -5.27 -10.28 -4.91
CA ARG A 108 -6.45 -11.14 -5.13
C ARG A 108 -7.47 -10.46 -6.04
#